data_AF-A0A804K720-F1
#
_entry.id   AF-A0A804K720-F1
#
_cell.length_a   1.000
_cell.length_b   1.000
_cell.length_c   1.000
_cell.angle_alpha   90.00
_cell.angle_beta   90.00
_cell.angle_gamma   90.00
#
_symmetry.space_group_name_H-M   'P 1'
#
loop_
_entity.id
_entity.type
_entity.pdbx_description
1 polymer ?
#
loop_
_entity_poly.entity_id
_entity_poly.type
_entity_poly.pdbx_seq_one_letter_code
_entity_poly.pdbx_strand_id
1 'polypeptide(L)'
;MGASLPNPDLDSQGGQQKKDPTTAGTEERSRSRLLHPSNPIPEMILAVLFTNTDGNILVERFHGVPAEERLHWRSFLVKLGADNLKGTKNEELLVASHKSVFVVYTILGDVCIYVVGKDEYDELALAELIFVITSSVKDVCGKPPTERLFLDHYGKICLCLDEIIWKGMLENTDKDRIRRLIRLKAPTDA
;
A
#
# COMPACT_ATOMS: atom_id res chain seq x y z
N MET A 1 -24.16 56.47 64.76
CA MET A 1 -23.09 56.14 65.74
C MET A 1 -22.35 54.96 65.16
N GLY A 2 -21.24 55.14 64.44
CA GLY A 2 -19.91 55.53 64.94
C GLY A 2 -19.06 54.26 64.98
N ALA A 3 -18.49 53.84 63.85
CA ALA A 3 -17.09 54.06 63.44
C ALA A 3 -16.06 53.25 64.26
N SER A 4 -15.43 52.28 63.60
CA SER A 4 -14.01 51.89 63.79
C SER A 4 -13.47 51.31 62.48
N LEU A 5 -12.49 52.01 61.90
CA LEU A 5 -11.53 51.61 60.85
C LEU A 5 -10.17 51.34 61.57
N PRO A 6 -9.00 51.05 60.92
CA PRO A 6 -8.69 50.64 59.52
C PRO A 6 -7.60 49.52 59.34
N ASN A 7 -7.55 48.93 58.12
CA ASN A 7 -6.43 48.64 57.16
C ASN A 7 -5.11 47.92 57.59
N PRO A 8 -4.17 47.61 56.65
CA PRO A 8 -4.20 47.16 55.23
C PRO A 8 -3.32 45.88 55.07
N ASP A 9 -3.11 45.18 53.94
CA ASP A 9 -2.42 45.49 52.67
C ASP A 9 -2.67 44.27 51.75
N LEU A 10 -3.21 44.43 50.54
CA LEU A 10 -2.47 44.51 49.27
C LEU A 10 -1.52 43.31 49.03
N ASP A 11 -1.94 42.39 48.16
CA ASP A 11 -1.23 42.26 46.89
C ASP A 11 -2.07 41.65 45.77
N SER A 12 -1.57 41.88 44.57
CA SER A 12 -2.27 42.10 43.32
C SER A 12 -2.12 40.95 42.30
N GLN A 13 -2.73 41.14 41.12
CA GLN A 13 -2.66 40.36 39.87
C GLN A 13 -3.75 39.28 39.71
N GLY A 14 -4.66 39.29 38.72
CA GLY A 14 -4.64 39.88 37.39
C GLY A 14 -4.44 38.76 36.36
N GLY A 15 -5.46 38.42 35.55
CA GLY A 15 -5.25 37.47 34.45
C GLY A 15 -6.53 36.92 33.81
N GLN A 16 -6.85 37.44 32.63
CA GLN A 16 -7.98 37.08 31.76
C GLN A 16 -8.01 35.60 31.35
N GLN A 17 -9.21 35.01 31.34
CA GLN A 17 -9.50 33.79 30.60
C GLN A 17 -9.49 34.07 29.09
N LYS A 18 -8.41 33.64 28.43
CA LYS A 18 -8.28 33.61 26.97
C LYS A 18 -8.62 32.18 26.50
N LYS A 19 -9.70 32.05 25.75
CA LYS A 19 -9.99 30.87 24.91
C LYS A 19 -8.95 30.85 23.80
N ASP A 20 -8.29 29.72 23.59
CA ASP A 20 -7.64 29.40 22.33
C ASP A 20 -7.88 27.92 21.96
N PRO A 21 -7.87 27.59 20.65
CA PRO A 21 -8.44 26.40 20.05
C PRO A 21 -7.35 25.33 19.81
N THR A 22 -7.71 24.23 19.13
CA THR A 22 -6.86 23.38 18.27
C THR A 22 -6.97 21.88 18.61
N THR A 23 -7.94 21.22 17.97
CA THR A 23 -8.02 19.76 17.84
C THR A 23 -7.28 19.37 16.55
N ALA A 24 -5.94 19.34 16.59
CA ALA A 24 -5.12 18.87 15.46
C ALA A 24 -3.92 18.01 15.89
N GLY A 25 -3.79 17.67 17.18
CA GLY A 25 -2.59 17.00 17.73
C GLY A 25 -2.72 15.51 18.03
N THR A 26 -3.88 14.88 17.80
CA THR A 26 -4.15 13.54 18.33
C THR A 26 -4.06 12.42 17.27
N GLU A 27 -4.21 12.72 15.98
CA GLU A 27 -4.09 11.70 14.92
C GLU A 27 -2.65 11.44 14.48
N GLU A 28 -1.78 12.43 14.57
CA GLU A 28 -0.38 12.32 14.10
C GLU A 28 0.51 11.56 15.10
N ARG A 29 0.15 11.59 16.39
CA ARG A 29 0.88 10.92 17.49
C ARG A 29 0.64 9.41 17.56
N SER A 30 -0.34 8.91 16.79
CA SER A 30 -0.64 7.49 16.65
C SER A 30 0.15 6.83 15.51
N ARG A 31 0.76 7.62 14.60
CA ARG A 31 1.53 7.12 13.45
C ARG A 31 3.01 6.88 13.74
N SER A 32 3.56 7.42 14.82
CA SER A 32 4.99 7.37 15.13
C SER A 32 5.41 6.24 16.09
N ARG A 33 4.58 5.22 16.31
CA ARG A 33 4.78 4.23 17.38
C ARG A 33 5.01 2.77 16.92
N LEU A 34 5.53 2.54 15.71
CA LEU A 34 5.82 1.19 15.20
C LEU A 34 7.19 1.05 14.52
N LEU A 35 8.28 1.43 15.20
CA LEU A 35 9.63 0.97 14.83
C LEU A 35 10.42 0.69 16.12
N HIS A 36 10.11 -0.43 16.78
CA HIS A 36 10.98 -1.04 17.78
C HIS A 36 11.88 -2.10 17.09
N PRO A 37 13.19 -2.13 17.34
CA PRO A 37 14.15 -2.99 16.62
C PRO A 37 14.16 -4.46 17.07
N SER A 38 13.05 -4.99 17.58
CA SER A 38 12.95 -6.37 18.07
C SER A 38 11.65 -7.09 17.66
N ASN A 39 10.90 -6.58 16.68
CA ASN A 39 9.77 -7.32 16.16
C ASN A 39 10.24 -8.38 15.14
N PRO A 40 9.68 -9.61 15.18
CA PRO A 40 9.86 -10.57 14.11
C PRO A 40 9.47 -9.88 12.78
N ILE A 41 10.20 -10.21 11.70
CA ILE A 41 9.93 -9.73 10.35
C ILE A 41 8.41 -9.83 10.14
N PRO A 42 7.69 -8.73 9.85
CA PRO A 42 6.24 -8.79 9.74
C PRO A 42 5.85 -9.85 8.72
N GLU A 43 4.68 -10.46 8.91
CA GLU A 43 4.00 -11.22 7.85
C GLU A 43 3.89 -10.28 6.65
N MET A 44 4.41 -10.69 5.49
CA MET A 44 4.65 -9.70 4.43
C MET A 44 4.34 -10.23 3.05
N ILE A 45 3.60 -9.39 2.32
CA ILE A 45 3.68 -9.29 0.88
C ILE A 45 5.07 -8.73 0.54
N LEU A 46 5.99 -9.63 0.20
CA LEU A 46 7.39 -9.32 -0.06
C LEU A 46 7.56 -8.46 -1.32
N ALA A 47 6.84 -8.82 -2.39
CA ALA A 47 6.95 -8.15 -3.68
C ALA A 47 5.66 -8.20 -4.48
N VAL A 48 5.42 -7.15 -5.26
CA VAL A 48 4.49 -7.14 -6.39
C VAL A 48 5.25 -6.67 -7.62
N LEU A 49 5.16 -7.44 -8.70
CA LEU A 49 5.84 -7.16 -9.97
C LEU A 49 4.83 -7.22 -11.12
N PHE A 50 4.94 -6.25 -12.02
CA PHE A 50 4.24 -6.24 -13.31
C PHE A 50 5.29 -6.25 -14.41
N THR A 51 5.13 -7.14 -15.38
CA THR A 51 5.96 -7.16 -16.58
C THR A 51 5.10 -7.20 -17.83
N ASN A 52 5.63 -6.80 -18.97
CA ASN A 52 5.05 -7.21 -20.25
C ASN A 52 5.38 -8.71 -20.51
N THR A 53 4.90 -9.24 -21.64
CA THR A 53 5.15 -10.64 -22.04
C THR A 53 6.61 -10.93 -22.40
N ASP A 54 7.42 -9.91 -22.69
CA ASP A 54 8.87 -10.05 -22.96
C ASP A 54 9.71 -10.05 -21.67
N GLY A 55 9.06 -9.83 -20.51
CA GLY A 55 9.74 -9.75 -19.21
C GLY A 55 10.25 -8.35 -18.85
N ASN A 56 9.93 -7.32 -19.63
CA ASN A 56 10.25 -5.93 -19.27
C ASN A 56 9.41 -5.50 -18.07
N ILE A 57 10.06 -4.92 -17.06
CA ILE A 57 9.38 -4.49 -15.84
C ILE A 57 8.60 -3.21 -16.10
N LEU A 58 7.30 -3.26 -15.81
CA LEU A 58 6.40 -2.11 -15.87
C LEU A 58 6.27 -1.45 -14.49
N VAL A 59 6.08 -2.26 -13.45
CA VAL A 59 5.97 -1.80 -12.04
C VAL A 59 6.69 -2.78 -11.13
N GLU A 60 7.44 -2.26 -10.17
CA GLU A 60 7.97 -3.05 -9.05
C GLU A 60 7.69 -2.38 -7.69
N ARG A 61 7.26 -3.20 -6.73
CA ARG A 61 7.10 -2.84 -5.32
C ARG A 61 7.74 -3.93 -4.47
N PHE A 62 8.77 -3.60 -3.71
CA PHE A 62 9.43 -4.49 -2.75
C PHE A 62 9.24 -3.93 -1.34
N HIS A 63 8.68 -4.74 -0.43
CA HIS A 63 8.42 -4.32 0.95
C HIS A 63 9.36 -5.02 1.95
N GLY A 64 9.57 -6.32 1.76
CA GLY A 64 10.39 -7.16 2.66
C GLY A 64 11.66 -7.73 2.03
N VAL A 65 11.95 -7.37 0.77
CA VAL A 65 13.11 -7.90 0.03
C VAL A 65 14.31 -6.95 0.18
N PRO A 66 15.45 -7.42 0.74
CA PRO A 66 16.71 -6.66 0.81
C PRO A 66 17.16 -6.18 -0.57
N ALA A 67 17.77 -5.00 -0.65
CA ALA A 67 18.09 -4.35 -1.92
C ALA A 67 18.99 -5.22 -2.83
N GLU A 68 19.94 -5.91 -2.22
CA GLU A 68 20.88 -6.84 -2.82
C GLU A 68 20.22 -8.09 -3.43
N GLU A 69 19.04 -8.49 -2.92
CA GLU A 69 18.30 -9.65 -3.41
C GLU A 69 17.29 -9.29 -4.51
N ARG A 70 16.94 -8.01 -4.69
CA ARG A 70 15.89 -7.58 -5.63
C ARG A 70 16.19 -8.00 -7.07
N LEU A 71 17.46 -7.97 -7.48
CA LEU A 71 17.85 -8.44 -8.82
C LEU A 71 17.53 -9.93 -8.99
N HIS A 72 17.85 -10.75 -8.00
CA HIS A 72 17.56 -12.18 -8.01
C HIS A 72 16.05 -12.43 -8.11
N TRP A 73 15.25 -11.72 -7.31
CA TRP A 73 13.79 -11.82 -7.35
C TRP A 73 13.19 -11.42 -8.70
N ARG A 74 13.65 -10.33 -9.32
CA ARG A 74 13.21 -9.97 -10.68
C ARG A 74 13.50 -11.08 -11.68
N SER A 75 14.75 -11.56 -11.71
CA SER A 75 15.16 -12.62 -12.65
C SER A 75 14.36 -13.91 -12.43
N PHE A 76 14.11 -14.28 -11.17
CA PHE A 76 13.30 -15.43 -10.81
C PHE A 76 11.85 -15.29 -11.31
N LEU A 77 11.19 -14.17 -11.02
CA LEU A 77 9.79 -13.95 -11.40
C LEU A 77 9.60 -13.86 -12.92
N VAL A 78 10.50 -13.16 -13.62
CA VAL A 78 10.48 -13.09 -15.08
C VAL A 78 10.65 -14.47 -15.71
N LYS A 79 11.60 -15.27 -15.20
CA LYS A 79 11.81 -16.64 -15.68
C LYS A 79 10.60 -17.52 -15.40
N LEU A 80 10.03 -17.43 -14.19
CA LEU A 80 8.82 -18.17 -13.81
C LEU A 80 7.66 -17.88 -14.76
N GLY A 81 7.46 -16.61 -15.13
CA GLY A 81 6.45 -16.22 -16.11
C GLY A 81 6.73 -16.75 -17.51
N ALA A 82 7.96 -16.60 -18.01
CA ALA A 82 8.34 -17.07 -19.33
C ALA A 82 8.14 -18.60 -19.50
N ASP A 83 8.44 -19.37 -18.45
CA ASP A 83 8.34 -20.82 -18.47
C ASP A 83 6.88 -21.32 -18.36
N ASN A 84 5.98 -20.57 -17.71
CA ASN A 84 4.68 -21.11 -17.28
C ASN A 84 3.44 -20.33 -17.77
N LEU A 85 3.54 -19.04 -18.10
CA LEU A 85 2.38 -18.25 -18.56
C LEU A 85 2.09 -18.42 -20.06
N LYS A 86 2.95 -19.13 -20.79
CA LYS A 86 2.76 -19.35 -22.23
C LYS A 86 1.57 -20.27 -22.46
N GLY A 87 0.53 -19.75 -23.10
CA GLY A 87 -0.67 -20.51 -23.46
C GLY A 87 -1.69 -20.67 -22.34
N THR A 88 -1.48 -20.03 -21.18
CA THR A 88 -2.50 -19.94 -20.14
C THR A 88 -3.65 -19.05 -20.58
N LYS A 89 -4.83 -19.29 -20.00
CA LYS A 89 -5.97 -18.39 -20.22
C LYS A 89 -5.74 -17.08 -19.47
N ASN A 90 -6.32 -16.01 -20.00
CA ASN A 90 -6.33 -14.73 -19.32
C ASN A 90 -6.94 -14.88 -17.92
N GLU A 91 -6.26 -14.34 -16.91
CA GLU A 91 -6.59 -14.41 -15.47
C GLU A 91 -6.55 -15.81 -14.84
N GLU A 92 -6.01 -16.81 -15.54
CA GLU A 92 -5.72 -18.11 -14.92
C GLU A 92 -4.60 -17.95 -13.90
N LEU A 93 -4.87 -18.34 -12.65
CA LEU A 93 -3.90 -18.25 -11.57
C LEU A 93 -2.97 -19.45 -11.59
N LEU A 94 -1.67 -19.16 -11.59
CA LEU A 94 -0.63 -20.13 -11.33
C LEU A 94 -0.01 -19.86 -9.96
N VAL A 95 0.43 -20.93 -9.33
CA VAL A 95 1.03 -20.90 -8.00
C VAL A 95 2.37 -21.61 -8.05
N ALA A 96 3.38 -21.00 -7.45
CA ALA A 96 4.66 -21.61 -7.19
C ALA A 96 5.03 -21.40 -5.72
N SER A 97 5.75 -22.36 -5.14
CA SER A 97 6.29 -22.23 -3.80
C SER A 97 7.80 -22.49 -3.81
N HIS A 98 8.51 -21.74 -2.98
CA HIS A 98 9.93 -21.93 -2.75
C HIS A 98 10.23 -21.74 -1.26
N LYS A 99 10.50 -22.86 -0.57
CA LYS A 99 10.65 -22.91 0.89
C LYS A 99 9.39 -22.39 1.60
N SER A 100 9.48 -21.29 2.34
CA SER A 100 8.37 -20.66 3.07
C SER A 100 7.73 -19.49 2.32
N VAL A 101 8.08 -19.29 1.05
CA VAL A 101 7.55 -18.21 0.20
C VAL A 101 6.63 -18.79 -0.85
N PHE A 102 5.50 -18.12 -1.05
CA PHE A 102 4.52 -18.43 -2.07
C PHE A 102 4.51 -17.32 -3.13
N VAL A 103 4.30 -17.72 -4.38
CA VAL A 103 4.15 -16.82 -5.52
C VAL A 103 2.87 -17.18 -6.24
N VAL A 104 1.96 -16.23 -6.32
CA VAL A 104 0.77 -16.33 -7.17
C VAL A 104 0.96 -15.37 -8.33
N TYR A 105 0.71 -15.84 -9.54
CA TYR A 105 0.98 -15.07 -10.74
C TYR A 105 0.00 -15.42 -11.85
N THR A 106 -0.22 -14.46 -12.73
CA THR A 106 -1.18 -14.59 -13.84
C THR A 106 -0.81 -13.67 -14.98
N ILE A 107 -1.48 -13.86 -16.12
CA ILE A 107 -1.47 -12.94 -17.24
C ILE A 107 -2.83 -12.22 -17.32
N LEU A 108 -2.79 -10.90 -17.46
CA LEU A 108 -3.94 -10.03 -17.65
C LEU A 108 -3.71 -9.19 -18.90
N GLY A 109 -4.35 -9.55 -20.01
CA GLY A 109 -4.07 -9.00 -21.34
C GLY A 109 -2.63 -9.30 -21.74
N ASP A 110 -1.83 -8.26 -21.97
CA ASP A 110 -0.40 -8.37 -22.33
C ASP A 110 0.52 -8.11 -21.12
N VAL A 111 -0.03 -8.16 -19.90
CA VAL A 111 0.70 -7.86 -18.67
C VAL A 111 0.73 -9.07 -17.75
N CYS A 112 1.92 -9.49 -17.35
CA CYS A 112 2.12 -10.53 -16.35
C CYS A 112 2.19 -9.89 -14.96
N ILE A 113 1.49 -10.45 -13.99
CA ILE A 113 1.39 -9.95 -12.62
C ILE A 113 1.87 -11.04 -11.68
N TYR A 114 2.76 -10.68 -10.76
CA TYR A 114 3.31 -11.59 -9.76
C TYR A 114 3.15 -10.97 -8.38
N VAL A 115 2.65 -11.75 -7.43
CA VAL A 115 2.61 -11.40 -6.01
C VAL A 115 3.38 -12.44 -5.21
N VAL A 116 4.24 -11.98 -4.31
CA VAL A 116 5.11 -12.82 -3.49
C VAL A 116 4.75 -12.60 -2.03
N GLY A 117 4.42 -13.68 -1.32
CA GLY A 117 4.01 -13.65 0.08
C GLY A 117 4.77 -14.66 0.92
N LYS A 118 4.82 -14.40 2.22
CA LYS A 118 5.44 -15.25 3.23
C LYS A 118 4.56 -15.25 4.49
N ASP A 119 4.68 -16.31 5.27
CA ASP A 119 4.00 -16.48 6.57
C ASP A 119 2.46 -16.50 6.41
N GLU A 120 1.72 -15.48 6.87
CA GLU A 120 0.25 -15.41 6.72
C GLU A 120 -0.22 -15.24 5.27
N TYR A 121 0.65 -14.76 4.37
CA TYR A 121 0.34 -14.63 2.95
C TYR A 121 0.65 -15.93 2.21
N ASP A 122 -0.17 -16.94 2.48
CA ASP A 122 -0.17 -18.22 1.77
C ASP A 122 -0.77 -18.09 0.35
N GLU A 123 -0.88 -19.22 -0.35
CA GLU A 123 -1.40 -19.30 -1.72
C GLU A 123 -2.81 -18.71 -1.86
N LEU A 124 -3.67 -18.91 -0.84
CA LEU A 124 -5.06 -18.46 -0.89
C LEU A 124 -5.15 -16.95 -0.63
N ALA A 125 -4.43 -16.45 0.38
CA ALA A 125 -4.35 -15.01 0.66
C ALA A 125 -3.78 -14.23 -0.53
N LEU A 126 -2.77 -14.79 -1.20
CA LEU A 126 -2.19 -14.20 -2.41
C LEU A 126 -3.13 -14.27 -3.62
N ALA A 127 -3.96 -15.32 -3.74
CA ALA A 127 -4.99 -15.40 -4.77
C ALA A 127 -6.08 -14.32 -4.59
N GLU A 128 -6.46 -14.00 -3.35
CA GLU A 128 -7.36 -12.88 -3.08
C GLU A 128 -6.70 -11.53 -3.43
N LEU A 129 -5.43 -11.35 -3.05
CA LEU A 129 -4.67 -10.15 -3.38
C LEU A 129 -4.57 -9.92 -4.90
N ILE A 130 -4.17 -10.94 -5.66
CA ILE A 130 -4.02 -10.81 -7.12
C ILE A 130 -5.39 -10.56 -7.79
N PHE A 131 -6.49 -11.07 -7.23
CA PHE A 131 -7.83 -10.76 -7.70
C PHE A 131 -8.19 -9.28 -7.50
N VAL A 132 -7.90 -8.71 -6.32
CA VAL A 132 -8.12 -7.27 -6.05
C VAL A 132 -7.28 -6.41 -6.99
N ILE A 133 -6.01 -6.77 -7.19
CA ILE A 133 -5.09 -6.07 -8.10
C ILE A 133 -5.59 -6.12 -9.55
N THR A 134 -5.84 -7.31 -10.09
CA THR A 134 -6.29 -7.49 -11.48
C THR A 134 -7.63 -6.80 -11.73
N SER A 135 -8.56 -6.89 -10.78
CA SER A 135 -9.85 -6.21 -10.83
C SER A 135 -9.71 -4.69 -10.84
N SER A 136 -8.77 -4.13 -10.07
CA SER A 136 -8.47 -2.70 -10.04
C SER A 136 -7.79 -2.21 -11.32
N VAL A 137 -6.89 -3.01 -11.90
CA VAL A 137 -6.22 -2.70 -13.17
C VAL A 137 -7.21 -2.71 -14.33
N LYS A 138 -8.04 -3.77 -14.44
CA LYS A 138 -9.08 -3.86 -15.48
C LYS A 138 -10.02 -2.66 -15.47
N ASP A 139 -10.28 -2.15 -14.29
CA ASP A 139 -11.15 -1.01 -14.08
C ASP A 139 -10.59 0.30 -14.53
N VAL A 140 -9.32 0.53 -14.20
CA VAL A 140 -8.59 1.71 -14.64
C VAL A 140 -8.46 1.70 -16.17
N CYS A 141 -8.23 0.51 -16.75
CA CYS A 141 -8.06 0.33 -18.20
C CYS A 141 -9.38 0.17 -18.98
N GLY A 142 -10.50 -0.16 -18.33
CA GLY A 142 -11.80 -0.44 -18.93
C GLY A 142 -11.90 -1.75 -19.75
N LYS A 143 -10.78 -2.45 -19.96
CA LYS A 143 -10.64 -3.70 -20.72
C LYS A 143 -9.32 -4.40 -20.33
N PRO A 144 -9.09 -5.66 -20.74
CA PRO A 144 -7.78 -6.29 -20.55
C PRO A 144 -6.66 -5.37 -21.11
N PRO A 145 -5.61 -5.08 -20.33
CA PRO A 145 -4.60 -4.10 -20.68
C PRO A 145 -3.65 -4.66 -21.74
N THR A 146 -3.37 -3.84 -22.75
CA THR A 146 -2.11 -3.96 -23.51
C THR A 146 -1.00 -3.23 -22.77
N GLU A 147 0.27 -3.46 -23.10
CA GLU A 147 1.39 -2.71 -22.49
C GLU A 147 1.18 -1.19 -22.61
N ARG A 148 0.80 -0.71 -23.81
CA ARG A 148 0.52 0.70 -24.05
C ARG A 148 -0.60 1.23 -23.16
N LEU A 149 -1.73 0.51 -23.09
CA LEU A 149 -2.87 0.94 -22.29
C LEU A 149 -2.55 0.95 -20.79
N PHE A 150 -1.75 -0.02 -20.33
CA PHE A 150 -1.25 -0.04 -18.97
C PHE A 150 -0.42 1.22 -18.67
N LEU A 151 0.53 1.57 -19.55
CA LEU A 151 1.39 2.73 -19.39
C LEU A 151 0.63 4.06 -19.47
N ASP A 152 -0.39 4.16 -20.34
CA ASP A 152 -1.28 5.32 -20.42
C ASP A 152 -2.01 5.61 -19.08
N HIS A 153 -2.15 4.58 -18.23
CA HIS A 153 -2.79 4.67 -16.92
C HIS A 153 -1.86 4.40 -15.73
N TYR A 154 -0.55 4.36 -15.95
CA TYR A 154 0.47 3.97 -14.98
C TYR A 154 0.26 4.61 -13.60
N GLY A 155 0.10 5.94 -13.55
CA GLY A 155 -0.05 6.66 -12.29
C GLY A 155 -1.25 6.20 -11.45
N LYS A 156 -2.40 5.94 -12.09
CA LYS A 156 -3.59 5.43 -11.38
C LYS A 156 -3.41 4.00 -10.92
N ILE A 157 -2.72 3.17 -11.71
CA ILE A 157 -2.41 1.78 -11.33
C ILE A 157 -1.48 1.75 -10.12
N CYS A 158 -0.43 2.59 -10.11
CA CYS A 158 0.43 2.73 -8.94
C CYS A 158 -0.34 3.17 -7.69
N LEU A 159 -1.25 4.14 -7.82
CA LEU A 159 -2.12 4.55 -6.72
C LEU A 159 -3.02 3.39 -6.25
N CYS A 160 -3.59 2.58 -7.16
CA CYS A 160 -4.33 1.39 -6.75
C CYS A 160 -3.44 0.45 -5.92
N LEU A 161 -2.21 0.19 -6.35
CA LEU A 161 -1.29 -0.68 -5.61
C LEU A 161 -0.94 -0.13 -4.23
N ASP A 162 -0.68 1.17 -4.13
CA ASP A 162 -0.32 1.82 -2.87
C ASP A 162 -1.51 1.87 -1.89
N GLU A 163 -2.76 1.88 -2.39
CA GLU A 163 -3.96 1.73 -1.55
C GLU A 163 -4.27 0.27 -1.21
N ILE A 164 -3.97 -0.69 -2.08
CA ILE A 164 -4.19 -2.12 -1.80
C ILE A 164 -3.15 -2.62 -0.79
N ILE A 165 -1.89 -2.23 -0.95
CA ILE A 165 -0.76 -2.71 -0.17
C ILE A 165 0.00 -1.55 0.44
N TRP A 166 0.14 -1.56 1.76
CA TRP A 166 0.94 -0.58 2.48
C TRP A 166 1.99 -1.27 3.33
N LYS A 167 3.27 -0.95 3.06
CA LYS A 167 4.42 -1.50 3.80
C LYS A 167 4.42 -3.04 3.90
N GLY A 168 3.93 -3.72 2.87
CA GLY A 168 3.86 -5.19 2.82
C GLY A 168 2.62 -5.80 3.46
N MET A 169 1.67 -4.98 3.92
CA MET A 169 0.38 -5.41 4.47
C MET A 169 -0.75 -5.16 3.48
N LEU A 170 -1.73 -6.06 3.41
CA LEU A 170 -2.98 -5.84 2.69
C LEU A 170 -3.86 -4.86 3.47
N GLU A 171 -4.15 -3.70 2.87
CA GLU A 171 -4.94 -2.63 3.51
C GLU A 171 -6.38 -2.57 3.00
N ASN A 172 -6.56 -2.63 1.67
CA ASN A 172 -7.86 -2.45 1.05
C ASN A 172 -8.13 -3.54 0.01
N THR A 173 -9.25 -4.25 0.19
CA THR A 173 -9.79 -5.22 -0.76
C THR A 173 -11.06 -4.74 -1.46
N ASP A 174 -11.72 -3.72 -0.89
CA ASP A 174 -12.94 -3.14 -1.44
C ASP A 174 -12.64 -2.21 -2.62
N LYS A 175 -13.13 -2.62 -3.79
CA LYS A 175 -12.89 -1.95 -5.05
C LYS A 175 -13.45 -0.53 -5.11
N ASP A 176 -14.63 -0.30 -4.55
CA ASP A 176 -15.27 1.01 -4.53
C ASP A 176 -14.56 2.00 -3.60
N ARG A 177 -13.98 1.48 -2.53
CA ARG A 177 -13.09 2.23 -1.64
C ARG A 177 -11.79 2.59 -2.35
N ILE A 178 -11.10 1.63 -2.97
CA ILE A 178 -9.86 1.88 -3.73
C ILE A 178 -10.11 2.96 -4.81
N ARG A 179 -11.16 2.79 -5.63
CA ARG A 179 -11.56 3.77 -6.66
C ARG A 179 -11.79 5.18 -6.12
N ARG A 180 -12.25 5.32 -4.88
CA ARG A 180 -12.45 6.64 -4.24
C ARG A 180 -11.13 7.22 -3.75
N LEU A 181 -10.25 6.39 -3.19
CA LEU A 181 -8.96 6.82 -2.64
C LEU A 181 -7.99 7.28 -3.73
N ILE A 182 -7.97 6.61 -4.89
CA ILE A 182 -7.12 7.00 -6.02
C ILE A 182 -7.59 8.26 -6.76
N ARG A 183 -8.77 8.83 -6.42
CA ARG A 183 -9.24 10.09 -6.98
C ARG A 183 -8.47 11.21 -6.31
N LEU A 184 -7.30 11.52 -6.87
CA LEU A 184 -6.49 12.67 -6.48
C LEU A 184 -7.37 13.92 -6.37
N LYS A 185 -7.53 14.43 -5.14
CA LYS A 185 -7.75 15.86 -4.93
C LYS A 185 -6.39 16.42 -4.59
N ALA A 186 -5.87 17.35 -5.39
CA ALA A 186 -4.73 18.13 -4.95
C ALA A 186 -5.07 18.74 -3.58
N PRO A 187 -4.14 18.78 -2.61
CA PRO A 187 -4.29 19.64 -1.45
C PRO A 187 -4.62 21.02 -2.01
N THR A 188 -5.86 21.47 -1.79
CA THR A 188 -6.21 22.84 -2.11
C THR A 188 -5.57 23.61 -0.97
N ASP A 189 -4.52 24.39 -1.27
CA ASP A 189 -3.89 25.25 -0.28
C ASP A 189 -5.00 26.02 0.45
N ALA A 190 -5.17 25.71 1.75
CA ALA A 190 -6.17 26.30 2.63
C ALA A 190 -5.49 27.34 3.52
#